data_AF-A0A2V9P1Q7-F1
#
_entry.id   AF-A0A2V9P1Q7-F1
#
_cell.length_a   1.000
_cell.length_b   1.000
_cell.length_c   1.000
_cell.angle_alpha   90.00
_cell.angle_beta   90.00
_cell.angle_gamma   90.00
#
_symmetry.space_group_name_H-M   'P 1'
#
loop_
_entity.id
_entity.type
_entity.pdbx_description
1 polymer ?
#
loop_
_entity_poly.entity_id
_entity_poly.type
_entity_poly.pdbx_seq_one_letter_code
_entity_poly.pdbx_strand_id
1 'polypeptide(L)'
;RGVMDLTQDLIIQAAKDVTGGTKTKWGEVEIDWSESNWKRMTMREAIIHYWPERAGAKPELSDFASHASVKKLVERFNAAHAHVAYDPDEPPGKTIANLFEAAAEEHLTQPTIIYEFPTAVSRRNRTSPSGPNDGKSLAAKWRSPTVSVN
;
A
#
# COMPACT_ATOMS: atom_id res chain seq x y z
N ARG A 1 -17.68 -14.16 4.40
CA ARG A 1 -17.27 -12.74 4.38
C ARG A 1 -15.91 -12.64 5.06
N GLY A 2 -14.91 -12.07 4.39
CA GLY A 2 -13.56 -11.91 4.97
C GLY A 2 -13.46 -10.66 5.85
N VAL A 3 -12.36 -10.53 6.59
CA VAL A 3 -12.07 -9.32 7.41
C VAL A 3 -12.03 -8.06 6.54
N MET A 4 -11.58 -8.17 5.28
CA MET A 4 -11.55 -7.06 4.32
C MET A 4 -12.94 -6.54 4.00
N ASP A 5 -13.89 -7.43 3.69
CA ASP A 5 -15.27 -7.04 3.36
C ASP A 5 -15.95 -6.39 4.57
N LEU A 6 -15.75 -6.97 5.77
CA LEU A 6 -16.29 -6.40 7.01
C LEU A 6 -15.73 -5.01 7.28
N THR A 7 -14.42 -4.80 7.09
CA THR A 7 -13.78 -3.50 7.32
C THR A 7 -14.32 -2.46 6.36
N GLN A 8 -14.47 -2.82 5.08
CA GLN A 8 -15.06 -1.97 4.06
C GLN A 8 -16.51 -1.60 4.44
N ASP A 9 -17.36 -2.59 4.74
CA ASP A 9 -18.77 -2.37 5.10
C ASP A 9 -18.91 -1.45 6.32
N LEU A 10 -18.08 -1.65 7.35
CA LEU A 10 -18.08 -0.82 8.56
C LEU A 10 -17.71 0.63 8.27
N ILE A 11 -16.70 0.86 7.43
CA ILE A 11 -16.28 2.24 7.07
C ILE A 11 -17.36 2.92 6.22
N ILE A 12 -17.95 2.21 5.27
CA ILE A 12 -19.05 2.73 4.43
C ILE A 12 -20.24 3.13 5.31
N GLN A 13 -20.62 2.28 6.26
CA GLN A 13 -21.74 2.55 7.14
C GLN A 13 -21.44 3.74 8.07
N ALA A 14 -20.24 3.80 8.66
CA ALA A 14 -19.83 4.92 9.49
C ALA A 14 -19.86 6.26 8.74
N ALA A 15 -19.40 6.29 7.47
CA ALA A 15 -19.48 7.49 6.64
C ALA A 15 -20.94 7.94 6.44
N LYS A 16 -21.86 7.00 6.14
CA LYS A 16 -23.30 7.28 5.98
C LYS A 16 -23.92 7.80 7.28
N ASP A 17 -23.62 7.18 8.40
CA ASP A 17 -24.23 7.53 9.69
C ASP A 17 -23.79 8.92 10.18
N VAL A 18 -22.54 9.32 9.90
CA VAL A 18 -21.99 10.61 10.33
C VAL A 18 -22.31 11.73 9.35
N THR A 19 -22.31 11.46 8.03
CA THR A 19 -22.38 12.52 7.01
C THR A 19 -23.67 12.54 6.21
N GLY A 20 -24.53 11.53 6.37
CA GLY A 20 -25.75 11.37 5.57
C GLY A 20 -25.51 10.84 4.15
N GLY A 21 -24.27 10.51 3.78
CA GLY A 21 -23.91 10.00 2.45
C GLY A 21 -22.59 9.24 2.42
N THR A 22 -22.11 8.93 1.22
CA THR A 22 -20.82 8.23 1.02
C THR A 22 -19.71 9.15 0.56
N LYS A 23 -19.91 10.47 0.54
CA LYS A 23 -18.93 11.43 0.06
C LYS A 23 -18.57 12.41 1.15
N THR A 24 -17.28 12.58 1.40
CA THR A 24 -16.77 13.48 2.44
C THR A 24 -15.67 14.35 1.90
N LYS A 25 -15.62 15.62 2.34
CA LYS A 25 -14.48 16.50 2.04
C LYS A 25 -13.37 16.33 3.07
N TRP A 26 -12.14 16.22 2.59
CA TRP A 26 -10.93 16.15 3.39
C TRP A 26 -9.89 17.13 2.84
N GLY A 27 -9.79 18.30 3.47
CA GLY A 27 -9.07 19.44 2.88
C GLY A 27 -9.75 19.86 1.57
N GLU A 28 -8.98 19.87 0.48
CA GLU A 28 -9.47 20.18 -0.86
C GLU A 28 -9.97 18.95 -1.65
N VAL A 29 -9.78 17.75 -1.12
CA VAL A 29 -10.10 16.50 -1.81
C VAL A 29 -11.48 15.97 -1.40
N GLU A 30 -12.26 15.48 -2.35
CA GLU A 30 -13.46 14.69 -2.08
C GLU A 30 -13.11 13.20 -2.05
N ILE A 31 -13.42 12.55 -0.94
CA ILE A 31 -13.26 11.10 -0.77
C ILE A 31 -14.63 10.46 -0.99
N ASP A 32 -14.69 9.49 -1.90
CA ASP A 32 -15.88 8.70 -2.18
C ASP A 32 -15.76 7.31 -1.55
N TRP A 33 -16.51 7.09 -0.49
CA TRP A 33 -16.58 5.83 0.25
C TRP A 33 -17.51 4.80 -0.40
N SER A 34 -18.19 5.12 -1.51
CA SER A 34 -19.08 4.16 -2.17
C SER A 34 -18.39 2.84 -2.48
N GLU A 35 -19.11 1.73 -2.34
CA GLU A 35 -18.58 0.38 -2.53
C GLU A 35 -17.84 0.20 -3.87
N SER A 36 -18.36 0.83 -4.93
CA SER A 36 -17.78 0.81 -6.28
C SER A 36 -16.43 1.53 -6.42
N ASN A 37 -16.06 2.38 -5.46
CA ASN A 37 -14.82 3.16 -5.51
C ASN A 37 -13.66 2.54 -4.71
N TRP A 38 -13.92 1.46 -3.97
CA TRP A 38 -12.87 0.76 -3.23
C TRP A 38 -11.94 0.00 -4.16
N LYS A 39 -10.64 0.24 -4.02
CA LYS A 39 -9.60 -0.55 -4.68
C LYS A 39 -9.03 -1.60 -3.73
N ARG A 40 -8.64 -2.74 -4.27
CA ARG A 40 -7.91 -3.78 -3.53
C ARG A 40 -6.68 -4.15 -4.36
N MET A 41 -5.51 -4.11 -3.75
CA MET A 41 -4.26 -4.48 -4.41
C MET A 41 -3.27 -5.01 -3.39
N THR A 42 -2.42 -5.95 -3.80
CA THR A 42 -1.26 -6.35 -3.02
C THR A 42 -0.24 -5.20 -2.98
N MET A 43 0.67 -5.21 -2.01
CA MET A 43 1.76 -4.23 -1.95
C MET A 43 2.58 -4.19 -3.25
N ARG A 44 2.84 -5.36 -3.84
CA ARG A 44 3.60 -5.47 -5.10
C ARG A 44 2.81 -4.90 -6.27
N GLU A 45 1.51 -5.21 -6.36
CA GLU A 45 0.64 -4.64 -7.39
C GLU A 45 0.55 -3.11 -7.29
N ALA A 46 0.52 -2.56 -6.07
CA ALA A 46 0.53 -1.11 -5.87
C ALA A 46 1.81 -0.46 -6.43
N ILE A 47 2.98 -1.05 -6.15
CA ILE A 47 4.27 -0.60 -6.69
C ILE A 47 4.25 -0.65 -8.23
N ILE A 48 3.76 -1.75 -8.81
CA ILE A 48 3.67 -1.91 -10.27
C ILE A 48 2.70 -0.87 -10.87
N HIS A 49 1.53 -0.69 -10.25
CA HIS A 49 0.48 0.19 -10.74
C HIS A 49 0.97 1.63 -10.84
N TYR A 50 1.60 2.13 -9.76
CA TYR A 50 2.11 3.49 -9.63
C TYR A 50 3.60 3.63 -9.95
N TRP A 51 4.18 2.66 -10.67
CA TRP A 51 5.59 2.74 -11.04
C TRP A 51 5.89 4.01 -11.85
N PRO A 52 6.87 4.84 -11.46
CA PRO A 52 7.18 6.07 -12.18
C PRO A 52 7.64 5.77 -13.60
N GLU A 53 7.03 6.40 -14.61
CA GLU A 53 7.39 6.17 -16.02
C GLU A 53 8.87 6.46 -16.30
N ARG A 54 9.43 7.47 -15.62
CA ARG A 54 10.85 7.81 -15.68
C ARG A 54 11.80 6.73 -15.14
N ALA A 55 11.32 5.84 -14.28
CA ALA A 55 12.06 4.67 -13.80
C ALA A 55 12.00 3.49 -14.81
N GLY A 56 11.51 3.72 -16.03
CA GLY A 56 11.44 2.77 -17.12
C GLY A 56 10.20 1.87 -17.05
N ALA A 57 10.27 0.71 -17.73
CA ALA A 57 9.17 -0.24 -17.82
C ALA A 57 8.69 -0.69 -16.42
N LYS A 58 7.37 -0.86 -16.27
CA LYS A 58 6.78 -1.35 -15.01
C LYS A 58 7.38 -2.72 -14.64
N PRO A 59 7.71 -2.95 -13.36
CA PRO A 59 8.22 -4.25 -12.94
C PRO A 59 7.15 -5.33 -13.02
N GLU A 60 7.58 -6.58 -13.06
CA GLU A 60 6.72 -7.75 -12.96
C GLU A 60 6.76 -8.34 -11.54
N LEU A 61 5.78 -9.19 -11.19
CA LEU A 61 5.76 -9.85 -9.87
C LEU A 61 7.03 -10.68 -9.60
N SER A 62 7.64 -11.23 -10.64
CA SER A 62 8.90 -11.99 -10.60
C SER A 62 10.10 -11.12 -10.17
N ASP A 63 10.07 -9.82 -10.41
CA ASP A 63 11.13 -8.89 -10.02
C ASP A 63 11.22 -8.68 -8.50
N PHE A 64 10.21 -9.13 -7.75
CA PHE A 64 10.17 -9.07 -6.28
C PHE A 64 10.61 -10.39 -5.61
N ALA A 65 11.02 -11.40 -6.38
CA ALA A 65 11.23 -12.77 -5.87
C ALA A 65 12.57 -12.99 -5.14
N SER A 66 13.57 -12.12 -5.33
CA SER A 66 14.91 -12.31 -4.76
C SER A 66 15.56 -10.98 -4.37
N HIS A 67 16.54 -11.02 -3.45
CA HIS A 67 17.37 -9.86 -3.11
C HIS A 67 17.99 -9.21 -4.36
N ALA A 68 18.54 -10.02 -5.27
CA ALA A 68 19.20 -9.53 -6.48
C ALA A 68 18.21 -8.79 -7.41
N SER A 69 16.99 -9.30 -7.56
CA SER A 69 15.95 -8.65 -8.37
C SER A 69 15.47 -7.36 -7.72
N VAL A 70 15.20 -7.38 -6.41
CA VAL A 70 14.78 -6.19 -5.64
C VAL A 70 15.86 -5.11 -5.66
N LYS A 71 17.14 -5.47 -5.57
CA LYS A 71 18.27 -4.54 -5.71
C LYS A 71 18.21 -3.80 -7.05
N LYS A 72 18.02 -4.52 -8.15
CA LYS A 72 17.90 -3.92 -9.49
C LYS A 72 16.71 -2.97 -9.59
N LEU A 73 15.58 -3.32 -8.97
CA LEU A 73 14.42 -2.42 -8.93
C LEU A 73 14.74 -1.12 -8.19
N VAL A 74 15.40 -1.21 -7.03
CA VAL A 74 15.80 -0.02 -6.26
C VAL A 74 16.80 0.84 -7.04
N GLU A 75 17.80 0.24 -7.69
CA GLU A 75 18.76 0.97 -8.52
C GLU A 75 18.05 1.75 -9.64
N ARG A 76 17.10 1.11 -10.33
CA ARG A 76 16.29 1.76 -11.37
C ARG A 76 15.40 2.87 -10.82
N PHE A 77 14.77 2.65 -9.67
CA PHE A 77 13.91 3.63 -9.03
C PHE A 77 14.69 4.85 -8.55
N ASN A 78 15.83 4.62 -7.88
CA ASN A 78 16.69 5.68 -7.34
C ASN A 78 17.32 6.54 -8.43
N ALA A 79 17.59 5.96 -9.60
CA ALA A 79 18.14 6.71 -10.74
C ALA A 79 17.17 7.76 -11.31
N ALA A 80 15.86 7.62 -11.08
CA ALA A 80 14.85 8.42 -11.78
C ALA A 80 13.79 9.06 -10.87
N HIS A 81 13.65 8.64 -9.61
CA HIS A 81 12.54 9.07 -8.78
C HIS A 81 12.95 9.61 -7.41
N ALA A 82 13.13 8.74 -6.43
CA ALA A 82 13.48 9.09 -5.07
C ALA A 82 14.45 8.07 -4.51
N HIS A 83 15.27 8.48 -3.54
CA HIS A 83 16.23 7.59 -2.92
C HIS A 83 15.55 6.64 -1.93
N VAL A 84 15.57 5.35 -2.27
CA VAL A 84 15.20 4.23 -1.40
C VAL A 84 16.48 3.51 -0.98
N ALA A 85 16.71 3.41 0.33
CA ALA A 85 17.85 2.68 0.87
C ALA A 85 17.71 1.17 0.59
N TYR A 86 18.82 0.54 0.20
CA TYR A 86 18.94 -0.90 0.03
C TYR A 86 20.08 -1.41 0.91
N ASP A 87 19.77 -2.39 1.75
CA ASP A 87 20.75 -3.12 2.57
C ASP A 87 20.66 -4.62 2.21
N PRO A 88 21.75 -5.24 1.71
CA PRO A 88 21.75 -6.67 1.37
C PRO A 88 21.57 -7.59 2.59
N ASP A 89 21.87 -7.11 3.79
CA ASP A 89 21.75 -7.88 5.04
C ASP A 89 20.33 -7.79 5.64
N GLU A 90 19.48 -6.90 5.12
CA GLU A 90 18.09 -6.77 5.52
C GLU A 90 17.15 -7.64 4.68
N PRO A 91 16.07 -8.19 5.27
CA PRO A 91 15.09 -8.95 4.50
C PRO A 91 14.49 -8.14 3.34
N PRO A 92 14.27 -8.74 2.14
CA PRO A 92 13.77 -8.01 0.96
C PRO A 92 12.43 -7.32 1.22
N GLY A 93 11.63 -7.88 2.12
CA GLY A 93 10.35 -7.34 2.52
C GLY A 93 10.43 -5.91 3.07
N LYS A 94 11.51 -5.54 3.76
CA LYS A 94 11.71 -4.18 4.24
C LYS A 94 11.94 -3.22 3.09
N THR A 95 12.79 -3.59 2.14
CA THR A 95 13.04 -2.81 0.92
C THR A 95 11.76 -2.67 0.08
N ILE A 96 10.98 -3.74 -0.07
CA ILE A 96 9.70 -3.71 -0.80
C ILE A 96 8.72 -2.73 -0.13
N ALA A 97 8.65 -2.71 1.20
CA ALA A 97 7.81 -1.75 1.92
C ALA A 97 8.28 -0.31 1.69
N ASN A 98 9.59 -0.04 1.77
CA ASN A 98 10.13 1.29 1.49
C ASN A 98 9.84 1.74 0.04
N LEU A 99 9.91 0.81 -0.91
CA LEU A 99 9.59 1.07 -2.31
C LEU A 99 8.10 1.38 -2.50
N PHE A 100 7.22 0.70 -1.78
CA PHE A 100 5.79 1.01 -1.75
C PHE A 100 5.52 2.42 -1.20
N GLU A 101 6.15 2.80 -0.08
CA GLU A 101 6.00 4.13 0.49
C GLU A 101 6.45 5.21 -0.50
N ALA A 102 7.56 4.98 -1.20
CA ALA A 102 8.09 5.94 -2.17
C ALA A 102 7.32 6.00 -3.50
N ALA A 103 6.77 4.88 -3.98
CA ALA A 103 6.19 4.78 -5.32
C ALA A 103 4.65 4.89 -5.34
N ALA A 104 3.97 4.44 -4.30
CA ALA A 104 2.52 4.22 -4.34
C ALA A 104 1.75 5.05 -3.30
N GLU A 105 2.31 5.25 -2.10
CA GLU A 105 1.57 5.83 -0.95
C GLU A 105 0.95 7.20 -1.27
N GLU A 106 1.66 8.07 -2.00
CA GLU A 106 1.15 9.40 -2.35
C GLU A 106 -0.07 9.39 -3.28
N HIS A 107 -0.29 8.29 -4.00
CA HIS A 107 -1.41 8.15 -4.93
C HIS A 107 -2.67 7.55 -4.30
N LEU A 108 -2.58 7.02 -3.07
CA LEU A 108 -3.67 6.31 -2.40
C LEU A 108 -4.63 7.28 -1.68
N THR A 109 -5.23 8.21 -2.43
CA THR A 109 -6.17 9.20 -1.90
C THR A 109 -7.59 8.66 -1.72
N GLN A 110 -8.03 7.78 -2.63
CA GLN A 110 -9.32 7.09 -2.55
C GLN A 110 -9.21 5.80 -1.73
N PRO A 111 -10.31 5.30 -1.16
CA PRO A 111 -10.29 4.10 -0.32
C PRO A 111 -9.64 2.91 -1.02
N THR A 112 -8.49 2.47 -0.48
CA THR A 112 -7.70 1.39 -1.05
C THR A 112 -7.25 0.44 0.05
N ILE A 113 -7.53 -0.84 -0.12
CA ILE A 113 -7.04 -1.91 0.75
C ILE A 113 -5.75 -2.46 0.15
N ILE A 114 -4.64 -2.24 0.85
CA ILE A 114 -3.37 -2.91 0.56
C ILE A 114 -3.29 -4.19 1.39
N TYR A 115 -2.94 -5.31 0.76
CA TYR A 115 -2.75 -6.59 1.43
C TYR A 115 -1.46 -7.31 0.98
N GLU A 116 -1.17 -8.47 1.59
CA GLU A 116 0.08 -9.23 1.37
C GLU A 116 1.36 -8.43 1.70
N PHE A 117 1.40 -7.87 2.91
CA PHE A 117 2.63 -7.27 3.42
C PHE A 117 3.70 -8.34 3.61
N PRO A 118 4.97 -8.07 3.23
CA PRO A 118 6.05 -9.00 3.46
C PRO A 118 6.17 -9.36 4.95
N THR A 119 6.33 -10.65 5.27
CA THR A 119 6.40 -11.14 6.66
C THR A 119 7.45 -10.42 7.51
N ALA A 120 8.54 -9.95 6.88
CA ALA A 120 9.64 -9.25 7.53
C ALA A 120 9.28 -7.88 8.12
N VAL A 121 8.26 -7.19 7.58
CA VAL A 121 7.81 -5.90 8.13
C VAL A 121 6.73 -6.05 9.20
N SER A 122 6.18 -7.25 9.40
CA SER A 122 5.19 -7.49 10.45
C SER A 122 5.83 -8.14 11.68
N ARG A 123 6.46 -7.35 12.58
CA ARG A 123 6.95 -7.83 13.89
C ARG A 123 5.84 -8.36 14.82
N ARG A 124 4.58 -8.21 14.45
CA ARG A 124 3.42 -8.70 15.21
C ARG A 124 2.37 -9.26 14.26
N ASN A 125 2.65 -10.42 13.68
CA ASN A 125 1.59 -11.23 13.06
C ASN A 125 1.71 -12.67 13.58
N ARG A 126 0.61 -13.17 14.15
CA ARG A 126 0.54 -14.53 14.69
C ARG A 126 0.64 -15.50 13.51
N THR A 127 1.66 -16.35 13.51
CA THR A 127 1.80 -17.45 12.57
C THR A 127 0.62 -18.41 12.72
N SER A 128 -0.23 -18.53 11.70
CA SER A 128 -1.24 -19.57 11.62
C SER A 128 -0.55 -20.92 11.39
N PRO A 129 -0.84 -21.97 12.17
CA PRO A 129 -0.24 -23.28 11.97
C PRO A 129 -1.02 -24.04 10.90
N SER A 130 -0.55 -23.98 9.64
CA SER A 130 -0.71 -24.97 8.54
C SER A 130 -0.93 -24.32 7.16
N GLY A 131 -0.03 -24.57 6.21
CA GLY A 131 -0.15 -24.24 4.78
C GLY A 131 0.74 -23.09 4.28
N PRO A 132 1.16 -23.09 2.99
CA PRO A 132 2.28 -22.28 2.50
C PRO A 132 2.04 -20.77 2.61
N ASN A 133 3.13 -20.09 2.92
CA ASN A 133 3.30 -18.78 3.51
C ASN A 133 2.67 -17.61 2.72
N ASP A 134 1.42 -17.24 3.02
CA ASP A 134 0.81 -15.94 2.64
C ASP A 134 -0.07 -15.39 3.78
N GLY A 135 0.53 -14.58 4.65
CA GLY A 135 -0.17 -13.90 5.74
C GLY A 135 -0.92 -12.66 5.26
N LYS A 136 -2.25 -12.70 5.26
CA LYS A 136 -3.11 -11.53 5.02
C LYS A 136 -2.91 -10.50 6.12
N SER A 137 -2.21 -9.41 5.82
CA SER A 137 -2.06 -8.24 6.69
C SER A 137 -2.74 -7.05 6.04
N LEU A 138 -3.47 -6.24 6.82
CA LEU A 138 -3.95 -4.91 6.45
C LEU A 138 -3.17 -3.90 7.29
N ALA A 139 -2.57 -2.90 6.64
CA ALA A 139 -2.13 -1.68 7.29
C ALA A 139 -2.86 -0.50 6.62
N ALA A 140 -3.62 0.26 7.41
CA ALA A 140 -4.18 1.54 6.98
C ALA A 140 -3.29 2.64 7.56
N LYS A 141 -2.47 3.27 6.71
CA LYS A 141 -1.63 4.42 7.06
C LYS A 141 -2.39 5.68 6.64
N TRP A 142 -2.72 6.54 7.60
CA TRP A 142 -3.47 7.78 7.36
C TRP A 142 -2.53 8.97 7.57
N ARG A 143 -2.38 9.82 6.54
CA ARG A 143 -1.64 11.08 6.65
C ARG A 143 -2.62 12.23 6.86
N SER A 144 -2.60 12.86 8.03
CA SER A 144 -3.35 14.10 8.26
C SER A 144 -2.76 15.23 7.42
N PRO A 145 -3.56 16.04 6.72
CA PRO A 145 -3.10 17.30 6.18
C PRO A 145 -2.79 18.21 7.37
N THR A 146 -1.62 18.84 7.35
CA THR A 146 -1.31 19.93 8.28
C THR A 146 -2.35 21.03 8.05
N VAL A 147 -3.27 21.20 9.00
CA VAL A 147 -4.12 22.39 9.05
C VAL A 147 -3.22 23.51 9.57
N SER A 148 -2.68 24.32 8.67
CA SER A 148 -2.16 25.63 9.04
C SER A 148 -3.36 26.51 9.37
N VAL A 149 -3.58 26.72 10.65
CA VAL A 149 -4.49 27.76 11.14
C VAL A 149 -3.77 29.08 10.91
N ASN A 150 -4.33 29.93 10.04
CA ASN A 150 -4.01 31.36 9.98
C ASN A 150 -4.96 32.11 10.91
#